data_AF-L0ACQ9-F1
#
_entry.id   AF-L0ACQ9-F1
#
_cell.length_a   1.000
_cell.length_b   1.000
_cell.length_c   1.000
_cell.angle_alpha   90.00
_cell.angle_beta   90.00
_cell.angle_gamma   90.00
#
_symmetry.space_group_name_H-M   'P 1'
#
loop_
_entity.id
_entity.type
_entity.pdbx_description
1 polymer ?
#
loop_
_entity_poly.entity_id
_entity_poly.type
_entity_poly.pdbx_seq_one_letter_code
_entity_poly.pdbx_strand_id
1 'polypeptide(L)'
;MKEIHMKIEPGNYRSVKLELSDAIELLNKVVSLRGIETKDINESFRILNNFDEFYEYQKKKFKDYVTPDKDVSDMIRGAVVVDNLKLIKENNKKYVVITFDRRLKEELIIKALNNMGYEVKIEK
;
A
#
# COMPACT_ATOMS: atom_id res chain seq x y z
N MET A 1 18.16 12.16 4.32
CA MET A 1 17.33 10.98 4.03
C MET A 1 16.17 10.98 5.02
N LYS A 2 14.96 10.65 4.58
CA LYS A 2 13.80 10.54 5.49
C LYS A 2 13.73 9.11 6.02
N GLU A 3 13.45 8.92 7.31
CA GLU A 3 13.28 7.58 7.88
C GLU A 3 11.84 7.08 7.67
N ILE A 4 11.69 5.79 7.37
CA ILE A 4 10.39 5.11 7.31
C ILE A 4 10.45 3.75 8.00
N HIS A 5 9.40 3.44 8.75
CA HIS A 5 9.25 2.16 9.42
C HIS A 5 8.36 1.24 8.58
N MET A 6 8.91 0.12 8.15
CA MET A 6 8.16 -0.98 7.57
C MET A 6 7.88 -2.00 8.66
N LYS A 7 6.60 -2.20 8.95
CA LYS A 7 6.16 -3.14 9.99
C LYS A 7 5.93 -4.52 9.40
N ILE A 8 6.33 -5.54 10.13
CA ILE A 8 5.98 -6.93 9.85
C ILE A 8 4.78 -7.29 10.72
N GLU A 9 3.62 -7.43 10.08
CA GLU A 9 2.36 -7.79 10.72
C GLU A 9 2.23 -9.32 10.85
N PRO A 10 1.37 -9.82 11.75
CA PRO A 10 1.08 -11.26 11.86
C PRO A 10 0.71 -11.87 10.50
N GLY A 11 1.23 -13.07 10.22
CA GLY A 11 1.06 -13.72 8.92
C GLY A 11 2.06 -13.27 7.84
N ASN A 12 3.13 -12.57 8.24
CA ASN A 12 4.22 -12.10 7.37
C ASN A 12 3.76 -11.08 6.31
N TYR A 13 2.73 -10.31 6.66
CA TYR A 13 2.35 -9.14 5.89
C TYR A 13 3.29 -7.99 6.21
N ARG A 14 3.54 -7.13 5.23
CA ARG A 14 4.41 -5.96 5.39
C ARG A 14 3.55 -4.73 5.21
N SER A 15 3.67 -3.78 6.13
CA SER A 15 2.90 -2.55 6.08
C SER A 15 3.79 -1.32 6.20
N VAL A 16 3.42 -0.25 5.50
CA VAL A 16 4.09 1.06 5.58
C VAL A 16 3.04 2.17 5.70
N LYS A 17 3.28 3.14 6.60
CA LYS A 17 2.45 4.34 6.73
C LYS A 17 3.13 5.51 6.03
N LEU A 18 2.43 6.15 5.10
CA LEU A 18 2.93 7.28 4.30
C LEU A 18 1.87 8.36 4.15
N GLU A 19 2.29 9.59 3.83
CA GLU A 19 1.36 10.60 3.32
C GLU A 19 0.80 10.15 1.96
N LEU A 20 -0.41 10.60 1.61
CA LEU A 20 -1.13 10.14 0.42
C LEU A 20 -0.31 10.26 -0.89
N SER A 21 0.41 11.37 -1.08
CA SER A 21 1.27 11.58 -2.25
C SER A 21 2.34 10.49 -2.36
N ASP A 22 3.00 10.19 -1.26
CA ASP A 22 4.10 9.24 -1.20
C ASP A 22 3.59 7.80 -1.29
N ALA A 23 2.39 7.53 -0.79
CA ALA A 23 1.71 6.24 -0.98
C ALA A 23 1.45 5.96 -2.47
N ILE A 24 0.96 6.97 -3.22
CA ILE A 24 0.75 6.88 -4.67
C ILE A 24 2.08 6.69 -5.40
N GLU A 25 3.11 7.46 -5.04
CA GLU A 25 4.43 7.31 -5.65
C GLU A 25 5.05 5.93 -5.36
N LEU A 26 4.90 5.42 -4.15
CA LEU A 26 5.41 4.09 -3.78
C LEU A 26 4.78 2.99 -4.64
N LEU A 27 3.46 2.99 -4.81
CA LEU A 27 2.79 2.03 -5.67
C LEU A 27 3.27 2.14 -7.12
N ASN A 28 3.46 3.36 -7.65
CA ASN A 28 4.01 3.57 -8.99
C ASN A 28 5.42 2.99 -9.14
N LYS A 29 6.30 3.16 -8.14
CA LYS A 29 7.65 2.58 -8.14
C LYS A 29 7.61 1.06 -8.06
N VAL A 30 6.75 0.48 -7.22
CA VAL A 30 6.58 -0.98 -7.11
C VAL A 30 6.11 -1.59 -8.43
N VAL A 31 5.13 -0.97 -9.10
CA VAL A 31 4.66 -1.37 -10.45
C VAL A 31 5.79 -1.32 -11.46
N SER A 32 6.52 -0.19 -11.51
CA SER A 32 7.63 0.02 -12.43
C SER A 32 8.74 -1.03 -12.24
N LEU A 33 9.02 -1.41 -11.00
CA LEU A 33 10.04 -2.42 -10.67
C LEU A 33 9.56 -3.86 -10.93
N ARG A 34 8.26 -4.17 -10.77
CA ARG A 34 7.73 -5.49 -11.16
C ARG A 34 7.59 -5.65 -12.66
N GLY A 35 7.27 -4.58 -13.38
CA GLY A 35 6.90 -4.62 -14.80
C GLY A 35 5.55 -5.30 -15.06
N ILE A 36 4.68 -5.37 -14.05
CA ILE A 36 3.34 -5.97 -14.15
C ILE A 36 2.33 -5.01 -13.51
N GLU A 37 1.23 -4.79 -14.23
CA GLU A 37 0.06 -4.06 -13.75
C GLU A 37 -1.04 -5.08 -13.45
N THR A 38 -1.53 -5.10 -12.22
CA THR A 38 -2.56 -6.02 -11.73
C THR A 38 -3.81 -5.27 -11.33
N LYS A 39 -4.95 -5.98 -11.27
CA LYS A 39 -6.24 -5.34 -10.95
C LYS A 39 -6.23 -4.63 -9.59
N ASP A 40 -5.54 -5.21 -8.60
CA ASP A 40 -5.44 -4.64 -7.25
C ASP A 40 -4.66 -3.33 -7.21
N ILE A 41 -3.67 -3.16 -8.08
CA ILE A 41 -2.91 -1.92 -8.21
C ILE A 41 -3.81 -0.82 -8.78
N ASN A 42 -4.54 -1.13 -9.85
CA ASN A 42 -5.41 -0.16 -10.50
C ASN A 42 -6.56 0.28 -9.59
N GLU A 43 -7.12 -0.68 -8.85
CA GLU A 43 -8.13 -0.37 -7.84
C GLU A 43 -7.52 0.41 -6.66
N SER A 44 -6.29 0.10 -6.26
CA SER A 44 -5.58 0.89 -5.23
C SER A 44 -5.41 2.33 -5.68
N PHE A 45 -4.96 2.60 -6.91
CA PHE A 45 -4.89 3.97 -7.44
C PHE A 45 -6.25 4.65 -7.47
N ARG A 46 -7.32 3.94 -7.87
CA ARG A 46 -8.68 4.49 -7.82
C ARG A 46 -9.06 4.91 -6.40
N ILE A 47 -8.78 4.06 -5.40
CA ILE A 47 -9.04 4.35 -3.99
C ILE A 47 -8.24 5.58 -3.52
N LEU A 48 -6.94 5.62 -3.81
CA LEU A 48 -6.05 6.71 -3.36
C LEU A 48 -6.39 8.04 -4.02
N ASN A 49 -6.74 8.04 -5.30
CA ASN A 49 -7.15 9.26 -6.02
C ASN A 49 -8.53 9.79 -5.58
N ASN A 50 -9.39 8.92 -5.04
CA ASN A 50 -10.70 9.28 -4.48
C ASN A 50 -10.72 9.09 -2.95
N PHE A 51 -9.62 9.50 -2.30
CA PHE A 51 -9.38 9.19 -0.89
C PHE A 51 -10.55 9.58 0.02
N ASP A 52 -11.15 10.75 -0.18
CA ASP A 52 -12.18 11.28 0.72
C ASP A 52 -13.46 10.46 0.63
N GLU A 53 -13.89 10.10 -0.58
CA GLU A 53 -15.08 9.29 -0.83
C GLU A 53 -14.95 7.92 -0.15
N PHE A 54 -13.81 7.25 -0.32
CA PHE A 54 -13.56 5.95 0.30
C PHE A 54 -13.43 6.07 1.82
N TYR A 55 -12.73 7.09 2.32
CA TYR A 55 -12.58 7.31 3.76
C TYR A 55 -13.94 7.51 4.44
N GLU A 56 -14.80 8.40 3.90
CA GLU A 56 -16.12 8.64 4.48
C GLU A 56 -17.03 7.40 4.37
N TYR A 57 -16.93 6.64 3.28
CA TYR A 57 -17.66 5.39 3.12
C TYR A 57 -17.26 4.33 4.16
N GLN A 58 -15.96 4.17 4.39
CA GLN A 58 -15.41 3.22 5.36
C GLN A 58 -15.80 3.58 6.78
N LYS A 59 -15.71 4.87 7.12
CA LYS A 59 -16.15 5.40 8.42
C LYS A 59 -17.63 5.12 8.67
N LYS A 60 -18.50 5.36 7.69
CA LYS A 60 -19.95 5.04 7.77
C LYS A 60 -20.20 3.54 7.98
N LYS A 61 -19.32 2.69 7.47
CA LYS A 61 -19.41 1.23 7.61
C LYS A 61 -18.64 0.67 8.81
N PHE A 62 -18.03 1.51 9.64
CA PHE A 62 -17.16 1.10 10.76
C PHE A 62 -16.06 0.12 10.31
N LYS A 63 -15.52 0.32 9.11
CA LYS A 63 -14.44 -0.49 8.56
C LYS A 63 -13.13 0.26 8.63
N ASP A 64 -12.11 -0.37 9.20
CA ASP A 64 -10.76 0.20 9.26
C ASP A 64 -10.02 0.12 7.91
N TYR A 65 -10.27 -0.94 7.13
CA TYR A 65 -9.49 -1.26 5.93
C TYR A 65 -10.34 -1.36 4.67
N VAL A 66 -9.84 -0.79 3.58
CA VAL A 66 -10.34 -0.98 2.21
C VAL A 66 -9.51 -2.08 1.58
N THR A 67 -10.17 -3.11 1.06
CA THR A 67 -9.52 -4.15 0.26
C THR A 67 -9.72 -3.80 -1.21
N PRO A 68 -8.65 -3.52 -1.98
CA PRO A 68 -8.77 -3.38 -3.42
C PRO A 68 -9.28 -4.68 -4.03
N ASP A 69 -10.15 -4.58 -5.03
CA ASP A 69 -10.58 -5.71 -5.85
C ASP A 69 -9.39 -6.38 -6.53
N LYS A 70 -9.34 -7.71 -6.45
CA LYS A 70 -8.26 -8.55 -6.99
C LYS A 70 -8.81 -9.41 -8.12
N ASP A 71 -7.98 -9.71 -9.12
CA ASP A 71 -8.32 -10.72 -10.11
C ASP A 71 -7.96 -12.12 -9.58
N VAL A 72 -8.82 -13.10 -9.79
CA VAL A 72 -8.59 -14.48 -9.32
C VAL A 72 -7.34 -15.07 -9.97
N SER A 73 -7.07 -14.75 -11.23
CA SER A 73 -5.87 -15.19 -11.94
C SER A 73 -4.60 -14.62 -11.31
N ASP A 74 -4.61 -13.34 -10.94
CA ASP A 74 -3.49 -12.67 -10.26
C ASP A 74 -3.25 -13.27 -8.87
N MET A 75 -4.31 -13.58 -8.14
CA MET A 75 -4.23 -14.27 -6.85
C MET A 75 -3.60 -15.66 -6.96
N ILE A 76 -4.01 -16.46 -7.96
CA ILE A 76 -3.46 -17.78 -8.21
C ILE A 76 -1.97 -17.69 -8.58
N ARG A 77 -1.60 -16.73 -9.44
CA ARG A 77 -0.21 -16.51 -9.86
C ARG A 77 0.67 -15.85 -8.80
N GLY A 78 0.10 -15.34 -7.70
CA GLY A 78 0.86 -14.54 -6.71
C GLY A 78 1.36 -13.21 -7.28
N ALA A 79 0.60 -12.63 -8.21
CA ALA A 79 0.91 -11.35 -8.84
C ALA A 79 0.37 -10.15 -8.05
N VAL A 80 -0.59 -10.37 -7.14
CA VAL A 80 -1.14 -9.33 -6.26
C VAL A 80 -0.03 -8.59 -5.50
N VAL A 81 -0.17 -7.28 -5.38
CA VAL A 81 0.79 -6.39 -4.72
C VAL A 81 0.22 -5.83 -3.43
N VAL A 82 -1.03 -5.37 -3.45
CA VAL A 82 -1.69 -4.73 -2.32
C VAL A 82 -2.73 -5.68 -1.74
N ASP A 83 -2.59 -6.00 -0.46
CA ASP A 83 -3.62 -6.76 0.24
C ASP A 83 -4.76 -5.86 0.70
N ASN A 84 -4.42 -4.77 1.39
CA ASN A 84 -5.40 -3.81 1.90
C ASN A 84 -4.77 -2.43 2.14
N LEU A 85 -5.64 -1.42 2.27
CA LEU A 85 -5.30 -0.03 2.55
C LEU A 85 -6.06 0.45 3.78
N LYS A 86 -5.37 1.13 4.70
CA LYS A 86 -6.00 1.91 5.79
C LYS A 86 -5.93 3.38 5.45
N LEU A 87 -7.08 4.05 5.36
CA LEU A 87 -7.16 5.48 5.07
C LEU A 87 -7.28 6.26 6.39
N ILE A 88 -6.40 7.22 6.62
CA ILE A 88 -6.29 7.95 7.89
C ILE A 88 -6.30 9.46 7.63
N LYS A 89 -7.17 10.19 8.33
CA LYS A 89 -7.14 11.65 8.41
C LYS A 89 -6.68 12.05 9.81
N GLU A 90 -5.49 12.65 9.92
CA GLU A 90 -4.89 13.11 11.18
C GLU A 90 -4.26 14.48 10.95
N ASN A 91 -4.50 15.46 11.82
CA ASN A 91 -3.88 16.80 11.78
C ASN A 91 -3.96 17.49 10.39
N ASN A 92 -5.15 17.47 9.76
CA ASN A 92 -5.37 17.99 8.39
C ASN A 92 -4.53 17.34 7.28
N LYS A 93 -3.90 16.20 7.56
CA LYS A 93 -3.14 15.41 6.59
C LYS A 93 -3.84 14.08 6.31
N LYS A 94 -3.60 13.58 5.10
CA LYS A 94 -4.09 12.28 4.63
C LYS A 94 -2.93 11.30 4.64
N TYR A 95 -3.08 10.23 5.41
CA TYR A 95 -2.13 9.14 5.49
C TYR A 95 -2.77 7.85 5.00
N VAL A 96 -1.94 6.97 4.46
CA VAL A 96 -2.31 5.66 3.99
C VAL A 96 -1.38 4.65 4.67
N VAL A 97 -1.95 3.61 5.25
CA VAL A 97 -1.17 2.39 5.52
C VAL A 97 -1.41 1.44 4.36
N ILE A 98 -0.34 1.13 3.62
CA ILE A 98 -0.38 0.11 2.56
C ILE A 98 0.07 -1.20 3.19
N THR A 99 -0.80 -2.20 3.19
CA THR A 99 -0.44 -3.58 3.53
C THR A 99 -0.21 -4.34 2.24
N PHE A 100 1.01 -4.82 2.03
CA PHE A 100 1.39 -5.57 0.83
C PHE A 100 1.01 -7.04 0.95
N ASP A 101 0.68 -7.68 -0.17
CA ASP A 101 0.46 -9.13 -0.22
C ASP A 101 1.70 -9.86 0.33
N ARG A 102 1.49 -10.86 1.19
CA ARG A 102 2.57 -11.63 1.85
C ARG A 102 3.54 -12.31 0.88
N ARG A 103 3.15 -12.53 -0.39
CA ARG A 103 4.00 -13.12 -1.43
C ARG A 103 4.87 -12.08 -2.14
N LEU A 104 4.58 -10.78 -1.95
CA LEU A 104 5.43 -9.71 -2.47
C LEU A 104 6.77 -9.73 -1.73
N LYS A 105 7.85 -9.73 -2.50
CA LYS A 105 9.22 -9.74 -1.97
C LYS A 105 9.53 -8.44 -1.24
N GLU A 106 10.07 -8.58 -0.04
CA GLU A 106 10.44 -7.45 0.82
C GLU A 106 11.43 -6.50 0.15
N GLU A 107 12.41 -7.08 -0.55
CA GLU A 107 13.49 -6.34 -1.20
C GLU A 107 12.94 -5.39 -2.27
N LEU A 108 11.79 -5.72 -2.87
CA LEU A 108 11.12 -4.88 -3.85
C LEU A 108 10.54 -3.62 -3.20
N ILE A 109 9.89 -3.77 -2.04
CA ILE A 109 9.31 -2.67 -1.26
C ILE A 109 10.44 -1.75 -0.77
N ILE A 110 11.49 -2.33 -0.19
CA ILE A 110 12.67 -1.59 0.28
C ILE A 110 13.32 -0.83 -0.87
N LYS A 111 13.52 -1.48 -2.03
CA LYS A 111 14.12 -0.82 -3.21
C LYS A 111 13.28 0.35 -3.70
N ALA A 112 11.95 0.20 -3.73
CA ALA A 112 11.04 1.27 -4.12
C ALA A 112 11.12 2.47 -3.17
N LEU A 113 11.10 2.23 -1.85
CA LEU A 113 11.25 3.27 -0.82
C LEU A 113 12.61 3.97 -0.89
N ASN A 114 13.70 3.20 -1.05
CA ASN A 114 15.04 3.77 -1.20
C ASN A 114 15.14 4.66 -2.46
N ASN A 115 14.47 4.28 -3.56
CA ASN A 115 14.40 5.10 -4.78
C ASN A 115 13.60 6.40 -4.59
N MET A 116 12.75 6.47 -3.57
CA MET A 116 12.05 7.70 -3.15
C MET A 116 12.86 8.52 -2.13
N GLY A 117 14.07 8.07 -1.75
CA GLY A 117 14.94 8.76 -0.81
C GLY A 117 14.67 8.46 0.67
N TYR A 118 13.96 7.36 0.95
CA TYR A 118 13.74 6.87 2.30
C TYR A 118 14.85 5.94 2.79
N GLU A 119 15.10 5.96 4.09
CA GLU A 119 15.85 4.95 4.83
C GLU A 119 14.86 4.02 5.53
N VAL A 120 14.85 2.74 5.16
CA VAL A 120 13.86 1.78 5.67
C VAL A 120 14.38 1.10 6.93
N LYS A 121 13.65 1.25 8.03
CA LYS A 121 13.82 0.44 9.25
C LYS A 121 12.73 -0.61 9.33
N ILE A 122 13.13 -1.85 9.60
CA ILE A 122 12.20 -2.97 9.75
C ILE A 122 11.83 -3.09 11.23
N GLU A 123 10.53 -3.03 11.52
CA GLU A 123 9.96 -3.28 12.83
C GLU A 123 9.24 -4.63 12.84
N LYS A 124 9.54 -5.46 13.83
CA LYS A 124 8.94 -6.79 14.03
C LYS A 124 7.97 -6.77 15.20
#